data_AF-A0A3D2J2X1-F1
#
_entry.id   AF-A0A3D2J2X1-F1
#
_cell.length_a   1.000
_cell.length_b   1.000
_cell.length_c   1.000
_cell.angle_alpha   90.00
_cell.angle_beta   90.00
_cell.angle_gamma   90.00
#
_symmetry.space_group_name_H-M   'P 1'
#
loop_
_entity.id
_entity.type
_entity.pdbx_description
1 polymer ?
#
loop_
_entity_poly.entity_id
_entity_poly.type
_entity_poly.pdbx_seq_one_letter_code
_entity_poly.pdbx_strand_id
1 'polypeptide(L)'
;AHPNEIQHDETMQDPRCVLQILKRHFSRYTPEMVEKVTGVPPDMFHKIADTLVKNSGRERTTSFCYAVGWTQHTIGVQIIRTAGILQLLLGNMGRPGGGIMALRGHANIQGSTDIPTLYNLLPGYLTMPSALREEFDYETYMDHNAQ
;
A
#
# COMPACT_ATOMS: atom_id res chain seq x y z
N ALA A 1 9.82 -24.31 -22.82
CA ALA A 1 9.04 -23.22 -22.21
C ALA A 1 9.34 -21.95 -23.00
N HIS A 2 8.31 -21.25 -23.47
CA HIS A 2 8.51 -19.98 -24.17
C HIS A 2 9.15 -18.97 -23.20
N PRO A 3 10.10 -18.13 -23.64
CA PRO A 3 10.81 -17.19 -22.76
C PRO A 3 9.92 -16.14 -22.07
N ASN A 4 8.62 -16.08 -22.43
CA ASN A 4 7.66 -15.09 -21.95
C ASN A 4 6.49 -15.69 -21.15
N GLU A 5 6.53 -16.97 -20.77
CA GLU A 5 5.46 -17.57 -19.98
C GLU A 5 5.70 -17.30 -18.49
N ILE A 6 4.84 -16.48 -17.88
CA ILE A 6 4.89 -16.16 -16.45
C ILE A 6 4.69 -17.47 -15.68
N GLN A 7 5.62 -17.79 -14.77
CA GLN A 7 5.49 -18.98 -13.93
C GLN A 7 4.47 -18.73 -12.82
N HIS A 8 3.48 -19.63 -12.71
CA HIS A 8 2.44 -19.58 -11.68
C HIS A 8 2.68 -20.69 -10.64
N ASP A 9 2.61 -20.33 -9.35
CA ASP A 9 2.61 -21.27 -8.23
C ASP A 9 1.34 -21.09 -7.39
N GLU A 10 0.29 -21.80 -7.76
CA GLU A 10 -1.00 -21.79 -7.05
C GLU A 10 -0.91 -22.46 -5.66
N THR A 11 0.14 -23.25 -5.39
CA THR A 11 0.35 -23.88 -4.08
C THR A 11 0.88 -22.88 -3.05
N MET A 12 1.45 -21.77 -3.53
CA MET A 12 2.13 -20.74 -2.74
C MET A 12 3.28 -21.29 -1.88
N GLN A 13 3.88 -22.40 -2.26
CA GLN A 13 4.97 -23.05 -1.51
C GLN A 13 6.36 -22.71 -2.06
N ASP A 14 6.48 -22.18 -3.28
CA ASP A 14 7.78 -21.79 -3.83
C ASP A 14 8.43 -20.74 -2.90
N PRO A 15 9.68 -20.96 -2.44
CA PRO A 15 10.35 -20.06 -1.50
C PRO A 15 10.57 -18.63 -2.02
N ARG A 16 10.43 -18.42 -3.34
CA ARG A 16 10.52 -17.15 -4.04
C ARG A 16 9.16 -16.56 -4.41
N CYS A 17 8.04 -17.24 -4.14
CA CYS A 17 6.74 -16.62 -4.30
C CYS A 17 6.56 -15.48 -3.28
N VAL A 18 5.75 -14.47 -3.63
CA VAL A 18 5.59 -13.24 -2.84
C VAL A 18 5.16 -13.54 -1.40
N LEU A 19 4.28 -14.52 -1.18
CA LEU A 19 3.80 -14.87 0.16
C LEU A 19 4.92 -15.43 1.05
N GLN A 20 5.80 -16.28 0.52
CA GLN A 20 6.92 -16.84 1.29
C GLN A 20 7.99 -15.79 1.58
N ILE A 21 8.26 -14.89 0.63
CA ILE A 21 9.14 -13.73 0.84
C ILE A 21 8.57 -12.82 1.94
N LEU A 22 7.26 -12.56 1.91
CA LEU A 22 6.56 -11.74 2.91
C LEU A 22 6.68 -12.33 4.31
N LYS A 23 6.37 -13.64 4.47
CA LYS A 23 6.53 -14.37 5.73
C LYS A 23 7.94 -14.23 6.29
N ARG A 24 8.96 -14.45 5.46
CA ARG A 24 10.37 -14.34 5.86
C ARG A 24 10.76 -12.91 6.22
N HIS A 25 10.24 -11.90 5.51
CA HIS A 25 10.53 -10.50 5.82
C HIS A 25 10.00 -10.09 7.20
N PHE A 26 8.76 -10.50 7.49
CA PHE A 26 8.04 -10.12 8.71
C PHE A 26 8.34 -11.01 9.93
N SER A 27 9.07 -12.12 9.78
CA SER A 27 9.43 -13.01 10.91
C SER A 27 10.26 -12.34 12.01
N ARG A 28 10.94 -11.24 11.69
CA ARG A 28 11.79 -10.47 12.62
C ARG A 28 10.99 -9.57 13.57
N TYR A 29 9.70 -9.36 13.32
CA TYR A 29 8.84 -8.47 14.10
C TYR A 29 8.10 -9.25 15.18
N THR A 30 8.84 -9.74 16.17
CA THR A 30 8.28 -10.44 17.33
C THR A 30 7.59 -9.45 18.29
N PRO A 31 6.66 -9.88 19.16
CA PRO A 31 6.03 -9.01 20.14
C PRO A 31 7.03 -8.25 21.01
N GLU A 32 8.14 -8.87 21.40
CA GLU A 32 9.20 -8.25 22.22
C GLU A 32 9.94 -7.15 21.45
N MET A 33 10.19 -7.38 20.15
CA MET A 33 10.76 -6.36 19.28
C MET A 33 9.80 -5.19 19.12
N VAL A 34 8.51 -5.46 18.91
CA VAL A 34 7.47 -4.44 18.78
C VAL A 34 7.34 -3.62 20.06
N GLU A 35 7.31 -4.26 21.23
CA GLU A 35 7.27 -3.57 22.52
C GLU A 35 8.49 -2.66 22.70
N LYS A 36 9.69 -3.17 22.43
CA LYS A 36 10.93 -2.39 22.54
C LYS A 36 10.92 -1.12 21.67
N VAL A 37 10.34 -1.20 20.47
CA VAL A 37 10.35 -0.08 19.50
C VAL A 37 9.19 0.88 19.72
N THR A 38 8.00 0.37 20.04
CA THR A 38 6.75 1.15 20.06
C THR A 38 6.28 1.50 21.48
N GLY A 39 6.77 0.81 22.50
CA GLY A 39 6.28 0.89 23.87
C GLY A 39 4.92 0.22 24.10
N VAL A 40 4.35 -0.45 23.09
CA VAL A 40 3.07 -1.16 23.21
C VAL A 40 3.30 -2.53 23.87
N PRO A 41 2.66 -2.83 25.01
CA PRO A 41 2.82 -4.13 25.66
C PRO A 41 2.32 -5.29 24.78
N PRO A 42 2.94 -6.49 24.84
CA PRO A 42 2.57 -7.64 24.02
C PRO A 42 1.09 -8.02 24.10
N ASP A 43 0.50 -7.98 25.29
CA ASP A 43 -0.93 -8.29 25.49
C ASP A 43 -1.84 -7.35 24.72
N MET A 44 -1.51 -6.05 24.68
CA MET A 44 -2.25 -5.06 23.93
C MET A 44 -2.08 -5.25 22.42
N PHE A 45 -0.84 -5.55 21.99
CA PHE A 45 -0.55 -5.86 20.60
C PHE A 45 -1.35 -7.08 20.11
N HIS A 46 -1.34 -8.18 20.87
CA HIS A 46 -2.12 -9.38 20.57
C HIS A 46 -3.62 -9.11 20.56
N LYS A 47 -4.14 -8.35 21.53
CA LYS A 47 -5.55 -7.98 21.57
C LYS A 47 -5.99 -7.25 20.30
N ILE A 48 -5.17 -6.31 19.80
CA ILE A 48 -5.47 -5.58 18.56
C ILE A 48 -5.39 -6.53 17.36
N ALA A 49 -4.32 -7.32 17.24
CA ALA A 49 -4.14 -8.27 16.14
C ALA A 49 -5.31 -9.27 16.05
N ASP A 50 -5.71 -9.86 17.18
CA ASP A 50 -6.85 -10.76 17.28
C ASP A 50 -8.16 -10.07 16.90
N THR A 51 -8.35 -8.83 17.31
CA THR A 51 -9.55 -8.05 16.99
C THR A 51 -9.65 -7.82 15.48
N LEU A 52 -8.55 -7.49 14.81
CA LEU A 52 -8.50 -7.29 13.37
C LEU A 52 -8.82 -8.58 12.62
N VAL A 53 -8.22 -9.70 13.04
CA VAL A 53 -8.46 -11.01 12.42
C VAL A 53 -9.91 -11.46 12.65
N LYS A 54 -10.45 -11.34 13.87
CA LYS A 54 -11.85 -11.74 14.17
C LYS A 54 -12.90 -10.88 13.47
N ASN A 55 -12.55 -9.65 13.10
CA ASN A 55 -13.43 -8.73 12.36
C ASN A 55 -13.10 -8.67 10.86
N SER A 56 -12.31 -9.62 10.36
CA SER A 56 -12.01 -9.73 8.93
C SER A 56 -12.19 -11.18 8.48
N GLY A 57 -12.93 -11.37 7.39
CA GLY A 57 -13.22 -12.70 6.85
C GLY A 57 -14.39 -12.64 5.89
N ARG A 58 -14.95 -13.79 5.51
CA ARG A 58 -16.05 -13.81 4.51
C ARG A 58 -17.28 -13.00 4.93
N GLU A 59 -17.57 -12.94 6.23
CA GLU A 59 -18.78 -12.30 6.78
C GLU A 59 -18.52 -10.92 7.40
N ARG A 60 -17.26 -10.52 7.59
CA ARG A 60 -16.90 -9.29 8.30
C ARG A 60 -15.75 -8.58 7.61
N THR A 61 -15.72 -7.27 7.76
CA THR A 61 -14.67 -6.41 7.22
C THR A 61 -14.19 -5.45 8.29
N THR A 62 -12.90 -5.15 8.22
CA THR A 62 -12.29 -4.06 8.98
C THR A 62 -11.83 -2.98 8.01
N SER A 63 -11.97 -1.72 8.38
CA SER A 63 -11.42 -0.58 7.64
C SER A 63 -10.37 0.15 8.45
N PHE A 64 -9.31 0.58 7.79
CA PHE A 64 -8.29 1.44 8.38
C PHE A 64 -8.53 2.89 7.99
N CYS A 65 -8.79 3.73 9.00
CA CYS A 65 -8.88 5.18 8.86
C CYS A 65 -7.55 5.81 9.25
N TYR A 66 -6.98 6.63 8.37
CA TYR A 66 -5.77 7.40 8.70
C TYR A 66 -5.75 8.76 7.99
N ALA A 67 -4.89 9.66 8.47
CA ALA A 67 -4.62 10.96 7.87
C ALA A 67 -3.12 11.31 8.06
N VAL A 68 -2.83 12.53 8.50
CA VAL A 68 -1.45 13.05 8.61
C VAL A 68 -0.54 12.25 9.55
N GLY A 69 -1.11 11.60 10.57
CA GLY A 69 -0.37 10.81 11.56
C GLY A 69 0.47 9.67 10.97
N TRP A 70 0.13 9.19 9.76
CA TRP A 70 0.92 8.16 9.06
C TRP A 70 1.70 8.72 7.86
N THR A 71 1.28 9.85 7.28
CA THR A 71 1.86 10.34 6.01
C THR A 71 3.09 11.22 6.23
N GLN A 72 3.17 11.98 7.31
CA GLN A 72 4.21 12.99 7.52
C GLN A 72 5.43 12.45 8.27
N HIS A 73 5.95 11.31 7.81
CA HIS A 73 7.18 10.68 8.28
C HIS A 73 8.07 10.38 7.09
N THR A 74 9.39 10.30 7.30
CA THR A 74 10.36 9.92 6.24
C THR A 74 10.06 8.56 5.62
N ILE A 75 9.36 7.69 6.37
CA ILE A 75 8.92 6.36 5.93
C ILE A 75 7.38 6.27 5.77
N GLY A 76 6.67 7.39 5.65
CA GLY A 76 5.20 7.42 5.66
C GLY A 76 4.56 6.53 4.58
N VAL A 77 5.16 6.49 3.38
CA VAL A 77 4.75 5.58 2.30
C VAL A 77 4.81 4.12 2.76
N GLN A 78 5.84 3.71 3.52
CA GLN A 78 5.97 2.34 4.00
C GLN A 78 4.96 2.00 5.10
N ILE A 79 4.59 2.97 5.95
CA ILE A 79 3.51 2.78 6.95
C ILE A 79 2.20 2.45 6.23
N ILE A 80 1.86 3.22 5.20
CA ILE A 80 0.65 3.03 4.39
C ILE A 80 0.71 1.72 3.59
N ARG A 81 1.88 1.35 3.06
CA ARG A 81 2.06 0.06 2.38
C ARG A 81 1.80 -1.12 3.30
N THR A 82 2.25 -1.07 4.55
CA THR A 82 1.97 -2.13 5.55
C THR A 82 0.47 -2.27 5.80
N ALA A 83 -0.26 -1.16 5.90
CA ALA A 83 -1.72 -1.17 6.00
C ALA A 83 -2.38 -1.84 4.77
N GLY A 84 -1.87 -1.55 3.57
CA GLY A 84 -2.29 -2.22 2.33
C GLY A 84 -2.08 -3.73 2.35
N ILE A 85 -0.90 -4.18 2.78
CA ILE A 85 -0.58 -5.61 2.92
C ILE A 85 -1.57 -6.29 3.87
N LEU A 86 -1.83 -5.70 5.04
CA LEU A 86 -2.79 -6.25 6.01
C LEU A 86 -4.21 -6.35 5.42
N GLN A 87 -4.70 -5.29 4.77
CA GLN A 87 -6.05 -5.30 4.18
C GLN A 87 -6.20 -6.32 3.04
N LEU A 88 -5.12 -6.60 2.30
CA LEU A 88 -5.10 -7.67 1.29
C LEU A 88 -5.10 -9.06 1.94
N LEU A 89 -4.25 -9.30 2.94
CA LEU A 89 -4.20 -10.58 3.66
C LEU A 89 -5.51 -10.90 4.39
N LEU A 90 -6.15 -9.88 4.94
CA LEU A 90 -7.43 -9.98 5.65
C LEU A 90 -8.64 -10.04 4.69
N GLY A 91 -8.43 -9.84 3.38
CA GLY A 91 -9.49 -9.88 2.37
C GLY A 91 -10.52 -8.75 2.53
N ASN A 92 -10.09 -7.58 3.01
CA ASN A 92 -10.96 -6.43 3.30
C ASN A 92 -11.08 -5.43 2.13
N MET A 93 -10.20 -5.51 1.13
CA MET A 93 -10.20 -4.59 -0.02
C MET A 93 -11.40 -4.84 -0.94
N GLY A 94 -12.03 -3.77 -1.43
CA GLY A 94 -13.15 -3.84 -2.39
C GLY A 94 -14.49 -4.28 -1.80
N ARG A 95 -14.61 -4.39 -0.47
CA ARG A 95 -15.82 -4.87 0.21
C ARG A 95 -16.44 -3.78 1.08
N PRO A 96 -17.79 -3.72 1.20
CA PRO A 96 -18.46 -2.77 2.09
C PRO A 96 -17.93 -2.84 3.52
N GLY A 97 -17.72 -1.68 4.15
CA GLY A 97 -17.15 -1.58 5.51
C GLY A 97 -15.66 -1.92 5.61
N GLY A 98 -15.00 -2.29 4.52
CA GLY A 98 -13.57 -2.62 4.47
C GLY A 98 -12.69 -1.51 3.91
N GLY A 99 -11.57 -1.90 3.31
CA GLY A 99 -10.67 -0.99 2.60
C GLY A 99 -9.85 -0.06 3.49
N ILE A 100 -9.25 0.96 2.86
CA ILE A 100 -8.42 1.96 3.53
C ILE A 100 -9.07 3.32 3.31
N MET A 101 -9.57 3.91 4.39
CA MET A 101 -10.10 5.26 4.42
C MET A 101 -8.94 6.25 4.66
N ALA A 102 -8.28 6.62 3.57
CA ALA A 102 -7.26 7.66 3.56
C ALA A 102 -7.95 9.04 3.63
N LEU A 103 -8.25 9.49 4.85
CA LEU A 103 -9.05 10.69 5.12
C LEU A 103 -8.34 11.93 4.59
N ARG A 104 -9.08 12.73 3.80
CA ARG A 104 -8.58 13.95 3.18
C ARG A 104 -8.82 15.15 4.10
N GLY A 105 -7.91 16.13 4.01
CA GLY A 105 -7.92 17.33 4.86
C GLY A 105 -8.81 18.43 4.29
N HIS A 106 -8.27 19.26 3.41
CA HIS A 106 -9.04 20.36 2.81
C HIS A 106 -10.20 19.84 1.96
N ALA A 107 -11.29 20.60 1.94
CA ALA A 107 -12.54 20.24 1.26
C ALA A 107 -12.35 19.79 -0.20
N ASN A 108 -11.38 20.37 -0.92
CA ASN A 108 -11.11 20.03 -2.32
C ASN A 108 -9.67 19.54 -2.56
N ILE A 109 -8.96 19.02 -1.55
CA ILE A 109 -7.59 18.52 -1.77
C ILE A 109 -7.55 17.36 -2.76
N GLN A 110 -8.63 16.58 -2.83
CA GLN A 110 -8.78 15.52 -3.83
C GLN A 110 -8.86 16.13 -5.23
N GLY A 111 -9.76 17.09 -5.45
CA GLY A 111 -9.89 17.77 -6.74
C GLY A 111 -8.64 18.54 -7.16
N SER A 112 -7.90 19.15 -6.22
CA SER A 112 -6.61 19.81 -6.51
C SER A 112 -5.45 18.84 -6.75
N THR A 113 -5.67 17.54 -6.54
CA THR A 113 -4.74 16.47 -6.94
C THR A 113 -5.15 15.92 -8.31
N ASP A 114 -6.46 15.75 -8.55
CA ASP A 114 -7.02 15.29 -9.83
C ASP A 114 -6.74 16.30 -10.97
N ILE A 115 -6.89 17.59 -10.66
CA ILE A 115 -6.41 18.72 -11.47
C ILE A 115 -5.25 19.34 -10.70
N PRO A 116 -4.01 18.89 -10.93
CA PRO A 116 -2.93 19.04 -9.99
C PRO A 116 -2.45 20.48 -9.89
N THR A 117 -2.22 20.90 -8.66
CA THR A 117 -1.29 21.99 -8.31
C THR A 117 0.11 21.45 -7.98
N LEU A 118 0.31 20.14 -8.15
CA LEU A 118 1.57 19.43 -7.94
C LEU A 118 2.48 19.60 -9.16
N TYR A 119 3.76 19.86 -8.93
CA TYR A 119 4.73 20.19 -9.99
C TYR A 119 4.98 19.04 -10.98
N ASN A 120 4.72 17.80 -10.58
CA ASN A 120 5.12 16.60 -11.31
C ASN A 120 3.96 15.89 -12.03
N LEU A 121 2.75 16.45 -12.01
CA LEU A 121 1.57 15.85 -12.63
C LEU A 121 0.86 16.84 -13.55
N LEU A 122 0.31 16.29 -14.63
CA LEU A 122 -0.74 16.88 -15.46
C LEU A 122 -2.12 16.34 -15.01
N PRO A 123 -3.24 16.99 -15.39
CA PRO A 123 -4.58 16.54 -15.03
C PRO A 123 -4.84 15.06 -15.35
N GLY A 124 -5.55 14.39 -14.46
CA GLY A 124 -5.86 12.96 -14.61
C GLY A 124 -4.71 12.03 -14.24
N TYR A 125 -3.81 12.46 -13.35
CA TYR A 125 -2.65 11.68 -12.88
C TYR A 125 -1.62 11.36 -13.98
N LEU A 126 -1.63 12.12 -15.08
CA LEU A 126 -0.61 12.02 -16.11
C LEU A 126 0.72 12.59 -15.59
N THR A 127 1.84 12.00 -15.96
CA THR A 127 3.16 12.49 -15.55
C THR A 127 3.48 13.79 -16.29
N MET A 128 4.06 14.78 -15.60
CA MET A 128 4.55 15.99 -16.25
C MET A 128 5.79 15.68 -17.10
N PRO A 129 5.90 16.14 -18.36
CA PRO A 129 7.12 16.00 -19.16
C PRO A 129 8.34 16.53 -18.41
N SER A 130 9.44 15.80 -18.48
CA SER A 130 10.66 16.10 -17.73
C SER A 130 11.87 16.25 -18.62
N ALA A 131 12.60 17.36 -18.45
CA ALA A 131 13.90 17.55 -19.08
C ALA A 131 14.94 16.49 -18.65
N LEU A 132 14.77 15.88 -17.45
CA LEU A 132 15.64 14.79 -17.00
C LEU A 132 15.39 13.48 -17.75
N ARG A 133 14.25 13.37 -18.44
CA ARG A 133 13.89 12.23 -19.31
C ARG A 133 13.98 12.60 -20.79
N GLU A 134 14.50 13.79 -21.12
CA GLU A 134 14.61 14.31 -22.48
C GLU A 134 13.26 14.39 -23.25
N GLU A 135 12.15 14.58 -22.52
CA GLU A 135 10.79 14.63 -23.08
C GLU A 135 10.46 16.05 -23.60
N PHE A 136 11.06 16.45 -24.73
CA PHE A 136 10.91 17.81 -25.29
C PHE A 136 9.81 17.95 -26.34
N ASP A 137 9.35 16.83 -26.90
CA ASP A 137 8.29 16.78 -27.88
C ASP A 137 7.23 15.74 -27.48
N TYR A 138 6.09 15.84 -28.15
CA TYR A 138 4.94 14.98 -27.86
C TYR A 138 5.21 13.50 -28.15
N GLU A 139 5.92 13.17 -29.23
CA GLU A 139 6.18 11.78 -29.62
C GLU A 139 7.07 11.10 -28.57
N THR A 140 8.17 11.75 -28.19
CA THR A 140 9.07 11.27 -27.13
C THR A 140 8.35 11.11 -25.79
N TYR A 141 7.50 12.07 -25.41
CA TYR A 141 6.70 11.95 -24.20
C TYR A 141 5.74 10.75 -24.26
N MET A 142 5.06 10.54 -25.39
CA MET A 142 4.14 9.42 -25.54
C MET A 142 4.88 8.09 -25.49
N ASP A 143 6.00 7.93 -26.20
CA ASP A 143 6.80 6.70 -26.19
C ASP A 143 7.28 6.32 -24.78
N HIS A 144 7.65 7.32 -23.98
CA HIS A 144 8.09 7.13 -22.60
C HIS A 144 6.99 6.81 -21.58
N ASN A 145 5.72 7.08 -21.91
CA ASN A 145 4.61 7.01 -20.95
C ASN A 145 3.42 6.17 -21.47
N ALA A 146 3.51 5.55 -22.65
CA ALA A 146 2.46 4.73 -23.26
C ALA A 146 2.35 3.28 -22.72
N GLN A 147 2.68 3.05 -21.45
CA GLN A 147 2.58 1.72 -20.81
C GLN A 147 1.63 1.72 -19.60
#